data_AF-A0A1G4A277-F1
#
_entry.id   AF-A0A1G4A277-F1
#
_cell.length_a   1.000
_cell.length_b   1.000
_cell.length_c   1.000
_cell.angle_alpha   90.00
_cell.angle_beta   90.00
_cell.angle_gamma   90.00
#
_symmetry.space_group_name_H-M   'P 1'
#
loop_
_entity.id
_entity.type
_entity.pdbx_description
1 polymer ?
#
loop_
_entity_poly.entity_id
_entity_poly.type
_entity_poly.pdbx_seq_one_letter_code
_entity_poly.pdbx_strand_id
1 'polypeptide(L)'
;MHAPPNNPGPPVDGSWQDILQVLRQISLCLERNQESAATRLRSSRLEPLVAGYRQTHGAAALSDERINEALAGERARVTEATLLCTVLAPMLADELQPASGRRRNQPPAAIAASRPPERGARPAGIADFIDEMIAQEEAPRPSRRKQPV
;
A
#
# COMPACT_ATOMS: atom_id res chain seq x y z
N MET A 1 -16.56 -48.30 6.67
CA MET A 1 -16.05 -46.98 7.08
C MET A 1 -15.44 -46.32 5.85
N HIS A 2 -16.21 -45.54 5.10
CA HIS A 2 -15.70 -44.79 3.94
C HIS A 2 -15.25 -43.41 4.44
N ALA A 3 -13.95 -43.14 4.37
CA ALA A 3 -13.42 -41.80 4.58
C ALA A 3 -13.92 -40.88 3.46
N PRO A 4 -14.32 -39.63 3.76
CA PRO A 4 -14.71 -38.68 2.72
C PRO A 4 -13.48 -38.31 1.87
N PRO A 5 -13.66 -38.09 0.56
CA PRO A 5 -12.58 -37.64 -0.31
C PRO A 5 -12.11 -36.27 0.17
N ASN A 6 -10.83 -36.20 0.53
CA ASN A 6 -10.12 -34.98 0.86
C ASN A 6 -10.11 -34.13 -0.41
N ASN A 7 -11.06 -33.20 -0.53
CA ASN A 7 -11.20 -32.34 -1.69
C ASN A 7 -10.22 -31.18 -1.49
N PRO A 8 -9.05 -31.14 -2.17
CA PRO A 8 -8.23 -29.95 -2.11
C PRO A 8 -9.08 -28.81 -2.67
N GLY A 9 -9.15 -27.70 -1.93
CA GLY A 9 -9.81 -26.49 -2.43
C GLY A 9 -9.28 -26.09 -3.81
N PRO A 10 -9.99 -25.21 -4.54
CA PRO A 10 -9.56 -24.79 -5.87
C PRO A 10 -8.09 -24.33 -5.80
N PRO A 11 -7.25 -24.73 -6.78
CA PRO A 11 -5.85 -24.35 -6.79
C PRO A 11 -5.78 -22.84 -6.71
N VAL A 12 -5.08 -22.33 -5.70
CA VAL A 12 -4.69 -20.94 -5.71
C VAL A 12 -3.66 -20.87 -6.82
N ASP A 13 -4.04 -20.32 -7.97
CA ASP A 13 -3.15 -20.04 -9.10
C ASP A 13 -2.17 -18.92 -8.68
N GLY A 14 -1.31 -19.23 -7.71
CA GLY A 14 -0.31 -18.33 -7.21
C GLY A 14 0.75 -18.18 -8.27
N SER A 15 0.93 -16.97 -8.79
CA SER A 15 2.05 -16.69 -9.69
C SER A 15 3.37 -16.70 -8.93
N TRP A 16 4.49 -16.82 -9.65
CA TRP A 16 5.82 -16.65 -9.05
C TRP A 16 5.97 -15.27 -8.37
N GLN A 17 5.28 -14.24 -8.87
CA GLN A 17 5.28 -12.90 -8.27
C GLN A 17 4.59 -12.88 -6.90
N ASP A 18 3.51 -13.65 -6.74
CA ASP A 18 2.82 -13.76 -5.44
C ASP A 18 3.70 -14.44 -4.39
N ILE A 19 4.44 -15.48 -4.81
CA ILE A 19 5.43 -16.15 -3.95
C ILE A 19 6.52 -15.16 -3.54
N LEU A 20 7.11 -14.42 -4.48
CA LEU A 20 8.10 -13.39 -4.18
C LEU A 20 7.56 -12.31 -3.22
N GLN A 21 6.33 -11.87 -3.42
CA GLN A 21 5.69 -10.89 -2.54
C GLN A 21 5.60 -11.41 -1.10
N VAL A 22 5.21 -12.67 -0.91
CA VAL A 22 5.13 -13.28 0.43
C VAL A 22 6.52 -13.48 1.04
N LEU A 23 7.53 -13.88 0.24
CA LEU A 23 8.92 -13.98 0.71
C LEU A 23 9.48 -12.62 1.16
N ARG A 24 9.13 -11.54 0.46
CA ARG A 24 9.47 -10.17 0.88
C ARG A 24 8.80 -9.80 2.20
N GLN A 25 7.51 -10.09 2.35
CA GLN A 25 6.77 -9.83 3.61
C GLN A 25 7.37 -10.61 4.78
N ILE A 26 7.72 -11.88 4.57
CA ILE A 26 8.41 -12.70 5.57
C ILE A 26 9.76 -12.07 5.95
N SER A 27 10.55 -11.64 4.96
CA SER A 27 11.85 -11.01 5.20
C SER A 27 11.71 -9.72 6.02
N LEU A 28 10.70 -8.90 5.73
CA LEU A 28 10.39 -7.71 6.51
C LEU A 28 9.98 -8.01 7.96
N CYS A 29 9.18 -9.06 8.18
CA CYS A 29 8.83 -9.49 9.54
C CYS A 29 10.08 -9.92 10.33
N LEU A 30 10.99 -10.66 9.69
CA LEU A 30 12.21 -11.12 10.35
C LEU A 30 13.16 -9.96 10.69
N GLU A 31 13.34 -9.01 9.79
CA GLU A 31 14.13 -7.78 10.05
C GLU A 31 13.55 -6.94 11.19
N ARG A 32 12.23 -7.05 11.44
CA ARG A 32 11.55 -6.41 12.57
C ARG A 32 11.47 -7.27 13.84
N ASN A 33 12.16 -8.40 13.89
CA ASN A 33 12.08 -9.39 14.98
C ASN A 33 10.65 -9.92 15.25
N GLN A 34 9.81 -9.98 14.22
CA GLN A 34 8.43 -10.47 14.29
C GLN A 34 8.32 -11.92 13.82
N GLU A 35 9.03 -12.84 14.50
CA GLU A 35 9.12 -14.25 14.10
C GLU A 35 7.76 -14.95 14.03
N SER A 36 6.86 -14.68 15.00
CA SER A 36 5.51 -15.27 15.01
C SER A 36 4.68 -14.84 13.79
N ALA A 37 4.86 -13.60 13.31
CA ALA A 37 4.20 -13.13 12.10
C ALA A 37 4.79 -13.77 10.84
N ALA A 38 6.12 -13.92 10.79
CA ALA A 38 6.80 -14.61 9.69
C ALA A 38 6.35 -16.08 9.58
N THR A 39 6.26 -16.80 10.71
CA THR A 39 5.78 -18.19 10.75
C THR A 39 4.34 -18.29 10.30
N ARG A 40 3.46 -17.39 10.78
CA ARG A 40 2.07 -17.36 10.31
C ARG A 40 1.97 -17.14 8.80
N LEU A 41 2.74 -16.21 8.23
CA LEU A 41 2.75 -15.95 6.78
C LEU A 41 3.25 -17.15 5.98
N ARG A 42 4.25 -17.89 6.48
CA ARG A 42 4.72 -19.12 5.85
C ARG A 42 3.61 -20.16 5.75
N SER A 43 2.98 -20.49 6.87
CA SER A 43 1.97 -21.55 6.92
C SER A 43 0.65 -21.16 6.26
N SER A 44 0.21 -19.91 6.42
CA SER A 44 -1.11 -19.49 5.90
C SER A 44 -1.11 -19.08 4.44
N ARG A 45 0.04 -18.68 3.88
CA ARG A 45 0.10 -18.06 2.55
C ARG A 45 1.19 -18.63 1.66
N LEU A 46 2.43 -18.78 2.15
CA LEU A 46 3.51 -19.29 1.31
C LEU A 46 3.30 -20.76 0.92
N GLU A 47 3.00 -21.63 1.88
CA GLU A 47 2.80 -23.06 1.66
C GLU A 47 1.66 -23.35 0.66
N PRO A 48 0.46 -22.74 0.77
CA PRO A 48 -0.60 -22.90 -0.22
C PRO A 48 -0.20 -22.41 -1.63
N LEU A 49 0.50 -21.28 -1.74
CA LEU A 49 0.93 -20.73 -3.04
C LEU A 49 1.97 -21.63 -3.70
N VAL A 50 2.93 -22.15 -2.94
CA VAL A 50 3.95 -23.08 -3.45
C VAL A 50 3.30 -24.39 -3.90
N ALA A 51 2.35 -24.91 -3.12
CA ALA A 51 1.60 -26.12 -3.49
C ALA A 51 0.79 -25.90 -4.79
N GLY A 52 0.05 -24.79 -4.89
CA GLY A 52 -0.72 -24.44 -6.09
C GLY A 52 0.15 -24.23 -7.33
N TYR A 53 1.30 -23.55 -7.17
CA TYR A 53 2.25 -23.34 -8.26
C TYR A 53 2.84 -24.66 -8.76
N ARG A 54 3.26 -25.54 -7.84
CA ARG A 54 3.75 -26.90 -8.17
C ARG A 54 2.68 -27.77 -8.81
N GLN A 55 1.42 -27.65 -8.40
CA GLN A 55 0.31 -28.37 -9.00
C GLN A 55 0.08 -27.96 -10.45
N THR A 56 0.22 -26.66 -10.74
CA THR A 56 -0.04 -26.08 -12.07
C THR A 56 1.12 -26.25 -13.04
N HIS A 57 2.37 -26.13 -12.56
CA HIS A 57 3.58 -26.10 -13.41
C HIS A 57 4.43 -27.38 -13.29
N GLY A 58 4.03 -28.32 -12.42
CA GLY A 58 4.76 -29.53 -12.09
C GLY A 58 5.67 -29.35 -10.86
N ALA A 59 5.88 -30.44 -10.12
CA ALA A 59 6.64 -30.44 -8.87
C ALA A 59 8.10 -29.94 -9.03
N ALA A 60 8.69 -30.13 -10.21
CA ALA A 60 10.05 -29.69 -10.53
C ALA A 60 10.17 -28.20 -10.89
N ALA A 61 9.05 -27.49 -11.13
CA ALA A 61 9.09 -26.08 -11.55
C ALA A 61 9.58 -25.12 -10.46
N LEU A 62 9.41 -25.53 -9.19
CA LEU A 62 9.81 -24.74 -8.03
C LEU A 62 10.47 -25.63 -6.97
N SER A 63 11.80 -25.73 -7.03
CA SER A 63 12.62 -26.41 -6.03
C SER A 63 12.71 -25.61 -4.73
N ASP A 64 13.00 -26.30 -3.63
CA ASP A 64 13.23 -25.65 -2.35
C ASP A 64 14.50 -24.77 -2.39
N GLU A 65 15.55 -25.17 -3.13
CA GLU A 65 16.71 -24.32 -3.41
C GLU A 65 16.32 -22.97 -4.02
N ARG A 66 15.45 -22.96 -5.05
CA ARG A 66 15.02 -21.72 -5.69
C ARG A 66 14.22 -20.82 -4.75
N ILE A 67 13.41 -21.41 -3.86
CA ILE A 67 12.69 -20.66 -2.82
C ILE A 67 13.67 -20.07 -1.82
N ASN A 68 14.69 -20.83 -1.40
CA ASN A 68 15.71 -20.38 -0.46
C ASN A 68 16.59 -19.27 -1.04
N GLU A 69 16.99 -19.39 -2.31
CA GLU A 69 17.71 -18.33 -3.04
C GLU A 69 16.88 -17.05 -3.13
N ALA A 70 15.60 -17.16 -3.49
CA ALA A 70 14.70 -16.02 -3.54
C ALA A 70 14.52 -15.37 -2.16
N LEU A 71 14.41 -16.18 -1.09
CA LEU A 71 14.33 -15.68 0.27
C LEU A 71 15.62 -14.96 0.70
N ALA A 72 16.80 -15.50 0.36
CA ALA A 72 18.08 -14.86 0.63
C ALA A 72 18.21 -13.51 -0.11
N GLY A 73 17.78 -13.47 -1.38
CA GLY A 73 17.75 -12.24 -2.17
C GLY A 73 16.80 -11.19 -1.60
N GLU A 74 15.60 -11.58 -1.18
CA GLU A 74 14.65 -10.66 -0.55
C GLU A 74 15.14 -10.17 0.83
N ARG A 75 15.82 -11.02 1.62
CA ARG A 75 16.48 -10.57 2.85
C ARG A 75 17.52 -9.48 2.57
N ALA A 76 18.44 -9.73 1.63
CA ALA A 76 19.46 -8.75 1.27
C ALA A 76 18.85 -7.40 0.82
N ARG A 77 17.79 -7.45 0.00
CA ARG A 77 17.04 -6.25 -0.43
C ARG A 77 16.39 -5.51 0.74
N VAL A 78 15.78 -6.22 1.69
CA VAL A 78 15.16 -5.57 2.86
C VAL A 78 16.22 -4.96 3.77
N THR A 79 17.36 -5.64 3.98
CA THR A 79 18.48 -5.07 4.74
C THR A 79 19.01 -3.80 4.07
N GLU A 80 19.25 -3.81 2.76
CA GLU A 80 19.69 -2.64 1.99
C GLU A 80 18.67 -1.50 2.06
N ALA A 81 17.39 -1.79 1.87
CA ALA A 81 16.33 -0.79 2.00
C ALA A 81 16.26 -0.21 3.41
N THR A 82 16.51 -1.03 4.44
CA THR A 82 16.54 -0.57 5.84
C THR A 82 17.70 0.40 6.06
N LEU A 83 18.90 0.07 5.56
CA LEU A 83 20.06 0.97 5.60
C LEU A 83 19.81 2.27 4.82
N LEU A 84 19.19 2.20 3.65
CA LEU A 84 18.81 3.40 2.91
C LEU A 84 17.83 4.27 3.71
N CYS A 85 16.85 3.65 4.38
CA CYS A 85 15.91 4.36 5.24
C CYS A 85 16.60 5.05 6.42
N THR A 86 17.68 4.51 7.00
CA THR A 86 18.38 5.18 8.11
C THR A 86 19.07 6.47 7.68
N VAL A 87 19.50 6.55 6.41
CA VAL A 87 20.08 7.76 5.82
C VAL A 87 18.99 8.75 5.40
N LEU A 88 17.94 8.28 4.74
CA LEU A 88 16.89 9.14 4.18
C LEU A 88 15.91 9.68 5.23
N ALA A 89 15.59 8.89 6.26
CA ALA A 89 14.60 9.29 7.27
C ALA A 89 14.90 10.64 7.95
N PRO A 90 16.14 10.94 8.43
CA PRO A 90 16.42 12.25 9.01
C PRO A 90 16.34 13.38 7.98
N MET A 91 16.84 13.17 6.76
CA MET A 91 16.78 14.18 5.69
C MET A 91 15.32 14.55 5.33
N LEU A 92 14.46 13.54 5.24
CA LEU A 92 13.03 13.75 4.99
C LEU A 92 12.33 14.40 6.20
N ALA A 93 12.74 14.07 7.42
CA ALA A 93 12.17 14.69 8.62
C ALA A 93 12.47 16.19 8.68
N ASP A 94 13.68 16.62 8.32
CA ASP A 94 14.08 18.03 8.30
C ASP A 94 13.33 18.83 7.21
N GLU A 95 13.17 18.26 6.01
CA GLU A 95 12.43 18.90 4.91
C GLU A 95 10.92 19.01 5.16
N LEU A 96 10.34 18.09 5.95
CA LEU A 96 8.91 18.08 6.27
C LEU A 96 8.54 18.89 7.52
N GLN A 97 9.52 19.26 8.37
CA GLN A 97 9.28 20.07 9.57
C GLN A 97 8.66 21.47 9.34
N PRO A 98 8.98 22.25 8.28
CA PRO A 98 8.45 23.61 8.14
C PRO A 98 6.95 23.68 7.78
N ALA A 99 6.30 22.58 7.35
CA ALA A 99 4.87 22.59 7.03
C ALA A 99 3.95 22.51 8.27
N SER A 100 4.46 22.02 9.41
CA SER A 100 3.66 21.78 10.62
C SER A 100 3.69 22.93 11.65
N GLY A 101 4.63 23.88 11.49
CA GLY A 101 4.85 24.97 12.44
C GLY A 101 3.97 26.22 12.25
N ARG A 102 3.35 26.42 11.09
CA ARG A 102 2.62 27.68 10.80
C ARG A 102 1.21 27.78 11.38
N ARG A 103 0.66 26.71 11.97
CA ARG A 103 -0.71 26.70 12.53
C ARG A 103 -0.79 26.99 14.03
N ARG A 104 0.34 27.10 14.73
CA ARG A 104 0.35 27.16 16.21
C ARG A 104 0.31 28.59 16.80
N ASN A 105 0.38 29.63 15.96
CA ASN A 105 0.40 31.03 16.38
C ASN A 105 -0.84 31.86 15.94
N GLN A 106 -1.94 31.22 15.54
CA GLN A 106 -3.21 31.96 15.42
C GLN A 106 -3.83 32.12 16.83
N PRO A 107 -4.03 33.36 17.32
CA PRO A 107 -4.77 33.57 18.55
C PRO A 107 -6.19 33.02 18.38
N PRO A 108 -6.81 32.47 19.44
CA PRO A 108 -8.17 31.96 19.35
C PRO A 108 -9.11 33.12 19.03
N ALA A 109 -9.61 33.16 17.80
CA ALA A 109 -10.70 34.07 17.45
C ALA A 109 -11.89 33.70 18.35
N ALA A 110 -12.32 34.65 19.18
CA ALA A 110 -13.51 34.51 19.99
C ALA A 110 -14.68 34.13 19.07
N ILE A 111 -15.23 32.94 19.28
CA ILE A 111 -16.37 32.42 18.54
C ILE A 111 -17.58 33.27 18.97
N ALA A 112 -17.88 34.32 18.20
CA ALA A 112 -19.15 35.01 18.31
C ALA A 112 -20.25 34.02 17.94
N ALA A 113 -21.04 33.63 18.94
CA ALA A 113 -22.19 32.75 18.79
C ALA A 113 -23.15 33.31 17.74
N SER A 114 -23.14 32.71 16.55
CA SER A 114 -24.17 32.89 15.54
C SER A 114 -24.89 31.56 15.36
N ARG A 115 -26.22 31.63 15.48
CA ARG A 115 -27.21 30.55 15.42
C ARG A 115 -26.95 29.51 14.31
N PRO A 116 -27.42 28.26 14.50
CA PRO A 116 -27.36 27.25 13.45
C PRO A 116 -28.39 27.57 12.35
N PRO A 117 -28.01 27.57 11.06
CA PRO A 117 -28.97 27.37 10.00
C PRO A 117 -29.32 25.89 9.90
N GLU A 118 -30.58 25.66 9.58
CA GLU A 118 -31.26 24.36 9.58
C GLU A 118 -30.71 23.37 8.55
N ARG A 119 -31.02 22.09 8.79
CA ARG A 119 -30.75 20.92 7.95
C ARG A 119 -31.05 21.18 6.47
N GLY A 120 -30.09 20.84 5.61
CA GLY A 120 -30.37 20.72 4.18
C GLY A 120 -29.20 20.50 3.22
N ALA A 121 -27.99 20.15 3.67
CA ALA A 121 -26.89 19.83 2.76
C ALA A 121 -26.28 18.47 3.13
N ARG A 122 -26.47 17.49 2.25
CA ARG A 122 -25.69 16.24 2.26
C ARG A 122 -24.19 16.60 2.25
N PRO A 123 -23.33 15.82 2.92
CA PRO A 123 -21.89 15.95 2.70
C PRO A 123 -21.64 15.69 1.21
N ALA A 124 -20.97 16.65 0.53
CA ALA A 124 -20.56 16.49 -0.86
C ALA A 124 -19.80 15.16 -0.98
N GLY A 125 -20.36 14.24 -1.75
CA GLY A 125 -19.71 12.96 -2.01
C GLY A 125 -18.53 13.17 -2.94
N ILE A 126 -17.66 12.17 -3.02
CA ILE A 126 -16.54 12.17 -3.98
C ILE A 126 -17.05 12.40 -5.42
N ALA A 127 -18.28 11.97 -5.73
CA ALA A 127 -18.94 12.22 -7.01
C ALA A 127 -19.20 13.71 -7.27
N ASP A 128 -19.67 14.47 -6.28
CA ASP A 128 -19.93 15.91 -6.44
C ASP A 128 -18.62 16.69 -6.67
N PHE A 129 -17.52 16.22 -6.07
CA PHE A 129 -16.19 16.79 -6.29
C PHE A 129 -15.63 16.50 -7.69
N ILE A 130 -15.90 15.31 -8.22
CA ILE A 130 -15.50 14.94 -9.59
C ILE A 130 -16.29 15.76 -10.61
N ASP A 131 -17.60 15.93 -10.40
CA ASP A 131 -18.45 16.74 -11.27
C ASP A 131 -18.03 18.21 -11.25
N GLU A 132 -17.62 18.75 -10.09
CA GLU A 132 -17.07 20.11 -9.99
C GLU A 132 -15.71 20.24 -10.69
N MET A 133 -14.83 19.24 -10.60
CA MET A 133 -13.56 19.22 -11.36
C MET A 133 -13.78 19.20 -12.86
N ILE A 134 -14.74 18.41 -13.36
CA ILE A 134 -15.07 18.33 -14.78
C ILE A 134 -15.68 19.67 -15.26
N ALA A 135 -16.57 20.26 -14.47
CA ALA A 135 -17.18 21.55 -14.80
C ALA A 135 -16.17 22.71 -14.86
N GLN A 136 -15.09 22.66 -14.07
CA GLN A 136 -14.00 23.64 -14.14
C GLN A 136 -13.13 23.48 -15.40
N GLU A 137 -13.08 22.29 -15.99
CA GLU A 137 -12.28 22.03 -17.19
C GLU A 137 -12.97 22.51 -18.48
N GLU A 138 -14.31 22.58 -18.50
CA GLU A 138 -15.11 23.07 -19.63
C GLU A 138 -15.28 24.60 -19.70
N ALA A 139 -14.80 25.34 -18.69
CA ALA A 139 -14.86 26.80 -18.74
C ALA A 139 -13.97 27.35 -19.88
N PRO A 140 -14.52 28.06 -20.88
CA PRO A 140 -13.74 28.54 -22.00
C PRO A 140 -12.74 29.58 -21.52
N ARG A 141 -11.45 29.30 -21.71
CA ARG A 141 -10.34 30.22 -21.41
C ARG A 141 -10.62 31.58 -22.06
N PRO A 142 -10.62 32.70 -21.31
CA PRO A 142 -10.77 34.01 -21.92
C PRO A 142 -9.55 34.25 -22.83
N SER A 143 -9.83 34.34 -24.13
CA SER A 143 -8.84 34.62 -25.15
C SER A 143 -8.20 35.98 -24.87
N ARG A 144 -6.90 35.96 -24.61
CA ARG A 144 -6.02 37.13 -24.48
C ARG A 144 -6.11 37.97 -25.76
N ARG A 145 -7.01 38.95 -25.79
CA ARG A 145 -7.09 39.94 -26.88
C ARG A 145 -5.89 40.89 -26.75
N LYS A 146 -5.01 40.82 -27.75
CA LYS A 146 -3.92 41.77 -27.99
C LYS A 146 -4.49 43.17 -28.18
N GLN A 147 -4.00 44.15 -27.43
CA GLN A 147 -4.07 45.56 -27.82
C GLN A 147 -3.07 45.80 -28.96
N PRO A 148 -3.46 46.48 -30.05
CA PRO A 148 -2.54 47.28 -30.83
C PRO A 148 -2.72 48.76 -30.50
N VAL A 149 -1.59 49.44 -30.60
CA VAL A 149 -1.34 50.90 -30.49
C VAL A 149 -2.07 51.65 -31.60
#